data_AF-A0A6G1R2T5-F1
#
_entry.id   AF-A0A6G1R2T5-F1
#
_cell.length_a   1.000
_cell.length_b   1.000
_cell.length_c   1.000
_cell.angle_alpha   90.00
_cell.angle_beta   90.00
_cell.angle_gamma   90.00
#
_symmetry.space_group_name_H-M   'P 1'
#
loop_
_entity.id
_entity.type
_entity.pdbx_description
1 polymer ?
#
loop_
_entity_poly.entity_id
_entity_poly.type
_entity_poly.pdbx_seq_one_letter_code
_entity_poly.pdbx_strand_id
1 'polypeptide(L)'
;GRFIMTEVVGFCQEDLDEDDVMLLDTWEEIFLWVGKASNTYERNEAIASAKEYLKTHPAGRDLATPIILVKQGYEPLNFTGWFNAWDPYKWSDGKSYEEMKNSLGDVSSISEIKVDLNNINL
;
A
#
# COMPACT_ATOMS: atom_id res chain seq x y z
N GLY A 1 -23.84 7.14 0.90
CA GLY A 1 -22.99 8.28 1.31
C GLY A 1 -22.54 9.01 0.07
N ARG A 2 -22.19 10.28 0.16
CA ARG A 2 -21.57 11.02 -0.94
C ARG A 2 -20.05 10.85 -0.79
N PHE A 3 -19.38 10.30 -1.79
CA PHE A 3 -17.92 10.24 -1.84
C PHE A 3 -17.39 11.65 -2.17
N ILE A 4 -16.42 12.13 -1.39
CA ILE A 4 -15.82 13.47 -1.54
C ILE A 4 -14.31 13.30 -1.47
N MET A 5 -13.60 13.84 -2.47
CA MET A 5 -12.14 13.86 -2.48
C MET A 5 -11.65 15.23 -2.01
N THR A 6 -10.79 15.26 -1.00
CA THR A 6 -10.23 16.49 -0.41
C THR A 6 -8.72 16.50 -0.64
N GLU A 7 -8.21 17.61 -1.14
CA GLU A 7 -6.78 17.80 -1.35
C GLU A 7 -6.08 18.17 -0.03
N VAL A 8 -4.94 17.54 0.25
CA VAL A 8 -4.10 17.82 1.43
C VAL A 8 -2.78 18.42 0.95
N VAL A 9 -2.48 19.64 1.40
CA VAL A 9 -1.25 20.36 1.03
C VAL A 9 -0.17 20.12 2.08
N GLY A 10 1.05 19.77 1.64
CA GLY A 10 2.16 19.51 2.55
C GLY A 10 1.98 18.23 3.36
N PHE A 11 1.39 17.21 2.73
CA PHE A 11 1.04 15.95 3.36
C PHE A 11 2.23 15.25 4.03
N CYS A 12 1.93 14.48 5.07
CA CYS A 12 2.86 13.63 5.79
C CYS A 12 2.22 12.26 6.05
N GLN A 13 2.97 11.34 6.66
CA GLN A 13 2.46 10.01 6.97
C GLN A 13 1.29 10.05 7.96
N GLU A 14 1.14 11.12 8.77
CA GLU A 14 0.01 11.26 9.69
C GLU A 14 -1.32 11.55 9.01
N ASP A 15 -1.28 12.05 7.77
CA ASP A 15 -2.49 12.30 6.99
C ASP A 15 -3.04 11.03 6.34
N LEU A 16 -2.36 9.89 6.45
CA LEU A 16 -2.87 8.60 5.98
C LEU A 16 -3.82 7.99 7.04
N ASP A 17 -5.12 8.01 6.74
CA ASP A 17 -6.19 7.55 7.63
C ASP A 17 -6.56 6.08 7.36
N GLU A 18 -6.41 5.23 8.37
CA GLU A 18 -6.64 3.78 8.30
C GLU A 18 -8.08 3.40 7.96
N ASP A 19 -9.04 4.29 8.20
CA ASP A 19 -10.46 4.11 7.92
C ASP A 19 -10.84 4.50 6.48
N ASP A 20 -9.93 5.15 5.73
CA ASP A 20 -10.21 5.74 4.42
C ASP A 20 -9.28 5.22 3.30
N VAL A 21 -9.55 5.68 2.06
CA VAL A 21 -8.71 5.43 0.88
C VAL A 21 -8.13 6.75 0.38
N MET A 22 -6.80 6.81 0.33
CA MET A 22 -6.06 8.01 -0.07
C MET A 22 -5.52 7.89 -1.50
N LEU A 23 -5.49 9.00 -2.22
CA LEU A 23 -4.93 9.09 -3.58
C LEU A 23 -3.66 9.95 -3.55
N LEU A 24 -2.54 9.37 -3.97
CA LEU A 24 -1.29 10.08 -4.19
C LEU A 24 -0.99 10.16 -5.68
N ASP A 25 -0.93 11.39 -6.19
CA ASP A 25 -0.63 11.68 -7.58
C ASP A 25 0.84 12.07 -7.76
N THR A 26 1.59 11.26 -8.52
CA THR A 26 3.05 11.45 -8.73
C THR A 26 3.41 11.83 -10.16
N TRP A 27 2.43 12.26 -10.96
CA TRP A 27 2.54 12.49 -12.41
C TRP A 27 2.74 11.23 -13.26
N GLU A 28 3.77 10.43 -13.00
CA GLU A 28 4.05 9.18 -13.74
C GLU A 28 3.06 8.07 -13.39
N GLU A 29 2.64 8.01 -12.14
CA GLU A 29 1.72 6.99 -11.62
C GLU A 29 0.79 7.58 -10.55
N ILE A 30 -0.36 6.93 -10.35
CA ILE A 30 -1.28 7.25 -9.27
C ILE A 30 -1.30 6.09 -8.28
N PHE A 31 -1.04 6.38 -7.01
CA PHE A 31 -1.20 5.40 -5.94
C PHE A 31 -2.54 5.59 -5.25
N LEU A 32 -3.24 4.47 -5.03
CA LEU A 32 -4.38 4.38 -4.14
C LEU A 32 -3.96 3.63 -2.90
N TRP A 33 -3.71 4.37 -1.82
CA TRP A 33 -3.41 3.79 -0.52
C TRP A 33 -4.70 3.42 0.19
N VAL A 34 -4.81 2.16 0.60
CA VAL A 34 -6.01 1.57 1.18
C VAL A 34 -5.74 1.28 2.65
N GLY A 35 -6.44 2.03 3.52
CA GLY A 35 -6.43 1.82 4.95
C GLY A 35 -6.95 0.43 5.34
N LYS A 36 -6.43 -0.13 6.43
CA LYS A 36 -6.73 -1.49 6.92
C LYS A 36 -8.19 -1.62 7.35
N ALA A 37 -8.80 -0.55 7.82
CA ALA A 37 -10.19 -0.49 8.26
C ALA A 37 -11.15 0.07 7.18
N SER A 38 -10.62 0.51 6.03
CA SER A 38 -11.43 1.03 4.92
C SER A 38 -12.45 0.04 4.36
N ASN A 39 -13.58 0.57 3.88
CA ASN A 39 -14.65 -0.25 3.32
C ASN A 39 -14.38 -0.61 1.85
N THR A 40 -14.79 -1.82 1.47
CA THR A 40 -14.81 -2.27 0.07
C THR A 40 -15.57 -1.33 -0.87
N TYR A 41 -16.61 -0.65 -0.38
CA TYR A 41 -17.34 0.35 -1.14
C TYR A 41 -16.45 1.56 -1.47
N GLU A 42 -15.78 2.14 -0.48
CA GLU A 42 -14.86 3.28 -0.65
C GLU A 42 -13.71 2.94 -1.59
N ARG A 43 -13.15 1.74 -1.48
CA ARG A 43 -12.11 1.28 -2.40
C ARG A 43 -12.59 1.28 -3.86
N ASN A 44 -13.79 0.78 -4.12
CA ASN A 44 -14.33 0.74 -5.50
C ASN A 44 -14.62 2.16 -6.02
N GLU A 45 -15.18 3.01 -5.17
CA GLU A 45 -15.43 4.42 -5.50
C GLU A 45 -14.13 5.20 -5.71
N ALA A 46 -13.09 4.93 -4.94
CA ALA A 46 -11.77 5.54 -5.09
C ALA A 46 -11.11 5.15 -6.42
N ILE A 47 -11.23 3.88 -6.85
CA ILE A 47 -10.75 3.45 -8.18
C ILE A 47 -11.51 4.15 -9.31
N ALA A 48 -12.84 4.26 -9.18
CA ALA A 48 -13.66 4.97 -10.16
C ALA A 48 -13.27 6.46 -10.21
N SER A 49 -13.12 7.09 -9.05
CA SER A 49 -12.75 8.50 -8.88
C SER A 49 -11.35 8.78 -9.42
N ALA A 50 -10.37 7.90 -9.21
CA ALA A 50 -9.03 8.03 -9.77
C ALA A 50 -9.03 8.02 -11.30
N LYS A 51 -9.85 7.15 -11.90
CA LYS A 51 -10.01 7.11 -13.37
C LYS A 51 -10.71 8.36 -13.90
N GLU A 52 -11.69 8.89 -13.18
CA GLU A 52 -12.36 10.13 -13.53
C GLU A 52 -11.45 11.35 -13.37
N TYR A 53 -10.63 11.36 -12.32
CA TYR A 53 -9.60 12.36 -12.06
C TYR A 53 -8.59 12.42 -13.22
N LEU A 54 -8.12 11.27 -13.73
CA LEU A 54 -7.26 11.22 -14.91
C LEU A 54 -7.94 11.82 -16.16
N LYS A 55 -9.22 11.49 -16.39
CA LYS A 55 -9.97 11.97 -17.57
C LYS A 55 -10.25 13.46 -17.55
N THR A 56 -10.44 14.02 -16.36
CA THR A 56 -10.80 15.44 -16.17
C THR A 56 -9.59 16.33 -15.95
N HIS A 57 -8.38 15.76 -15.95
CA HIS A 57 -7.15 16.50 -15.68
C HIS A 57 -6.87 17.54 -16.77
N PRO A 58 -6.74 18.84 -16.41
CA PRO A 58 -6.64 19.94 -17.39
C PRO A 58 -5.35 19.89 -18.23
N ALA A 59 -4.31 19.23 -17.75
CA ALA A 59 -3.05 19.08 -18.46
C ALA A 59 -3.07 17.98 -19.55
N GLY A 60 -4.20 17.26 -19.72
CA GLY A 60 -4.32 16.23 -20.76
C GLY A 60 -3.42 15.03 -20.51
N ARG A 61 -3.54 14.43 -19.33
CA ARG A 61 -2.70 13.29 -18.91
C ARG A 61 -3.04 12.03 -19.69
N ASP A 62 -2.07 11.14 -19.83
CA ASP A 62 -2.29 9.85 -20.48
C ASP A 62 -3.28 9.01 -19.67
N LEU A 63 -4.35 8.54 -20.31
CA LEU A 63 -5.32 7.62 -19.70
C LEU A 63 -4.71 6.24 -19.42
N ALA A 64 -3.55 5.93 -20.00
CA ALA A 64 -2.76 4.73 -19.71
C ALA A 64 -1.90 4.87 -18.44
N THR A 65 -1.91 6.03 -17.77
CA THR A 65 -1.23 6.21 -16.48
C THR A 65 -1.62 5.10 -15.51
N PRO A 66 -0.66 4.34 -14.97
CA PRO A 66 -0.96 3.23 -14.09
C PRO A 66 -1.56 3.72 -12.76
N ILE A 67 -2.61 3.03 -12.32
CA ILE A 67 -3.20 3.19 -11.00
C ILE A 67 -2.79 1.99 -10.16
N ILE A 68 -1.95 2.23 -9.15
CA ILE A 68 -1.35 1.21 -8.29
C ILE A 68 -2.07 1.18 -6.96
N LEU A 69 -2.50 -0.01 -6.54
CA LEU A 69 -3.09 -0.19 -5.23
C LEU A 69 -2.01 -0.48 -4.19
N VAL A 70 -1.97 0.32 -3.14
CA VAL A 70 -1.07 0.16 -2.00
C VAL A 70 -1.92 -0.19 -0.79
N LYS A 71 -1.56 -1.24 -0.06
CA LYS A 71 -2.26 -1.60 1.18
C LYS A 71 -1.45 -1.11 2.37
N GLN A 72 -2.16 -0.63 3.39
CA GLN A 72 -1.53 -0.27 4.65
C GLN A 72 -0.64 -1.40 5.19
N GLY A 73 0.59 -1.06 5.57
CA GLY A 73 1.60 -1.98 6.10
C GLY A 73 2.37 -2.79 5.04
N TYR A 74 2.05 -2.61 3.76
CA TYR A 74 2.72 -3.22 2.62
C TYR A 74 3.12 -2.16 1.58
N GLU A 75 3.49 -0.96 2.05
CA GLU A 75 3.86 0.16 1.21
C GLU A 75 5.20 -0.09 0.50
N PRO A 76 5.25 -0.03 -0.84
CA PRO A 76 6.49 -0.18 -1.57
C PRO A 76 7.36 1.08 -1.45
N LEU A 77 8.66 0.94 -1.69
CA LEU A 77 9.62 2.05 -1.56
C LEU A 77 9.34 3.22 -2.51
N ASN A 78 8.76 2.96 -3.70
CA ASN A 78 8.35 4.01 -4.62
C ASN A 78 7.11 4.79 -4.15
N PHE A 79 6.40 4.31 -3.12
CA PHE A 79 5.34 5.06 -2.44
C PHE A 79 5.89 5.84 -1.25
N THR A 80 6.60 5.16 -0.34
CA THR A 80 7.08 5.77 0.91
C THR A 80 8.11 6.87 0.67
N GLY A 81 8.85 6.80 -0.44
CA GLY A 81 9.82 7.82 -0.84
C GLY A 81 9.24 9.21 -1.17
N TRP A 82 7.92 9.33 -1.36
CA TRP A 82 7.26 10.62 -1.58
C TRP A 82 6.99 11.41 -0.31
N PHE A 83 7.14 10.79 0.86
CA PHE A 83 6.93 11.41 2.15
C PHE A 83 8.27 11.94 2.69
N ASN A 84 8.26 13.14 3.28
CA ASN A 84 9.47 13.75 3.88
C ASN A 84 10.08 12.88 4.98
N ALA A 85 9.24 12.18 5.73
CA ALA A 85 9.63 11.21 6.74
C ALA A 85 8.62 10.06 6.73
N TRP A 86 9.12 8.84 6.91
CA TRP A 86 8.31 7.63 6.97
C TRP A 86 8.78 6.76 8.12
N ASP A 87 7.89 6.50 9.07
CA ASP A 87 8.06 5.51 10.13
C ASP A 87 7.44 4.17 9.70
N PRO A 88 8.24 3.14 9.37
CA PRO A 88 7.73 1.83 8.99
C PRO A 88 6.99 1.11 10.15
N TYR A 89 7.13 1.59 11.38
CA TYR A 89 6.51 1.00 12.56
C TYR A 89 5.27 1.76 13.04
N LYS A 90 4.86 2.84 12.36
CA LYS A 90 3.70 3.68 12.74
C LYS A 90 2.44 2.86 13.06
N TRP A 91 2.13 1.88 12.22
CA TRP A 91 0.96 1.00 12.37
C TRP A 91 1.30 -0.41 12.80
N SER A 92 2.52 -0.62 13.32
CA SER A 92 2.83 -1.90 13.95
C SER A 92 2.01 -1.99 15.23
N ASP A 93 1.10 -2.96 15.32
CA ASP A 93 0.21 -3.22 16.48
C ASP A 93 1.00 -3.57 17.78
N GLY A 94 2.30 -3.25 17.88
CA GLY A 94 3.15 -3.56 19.02
C GLY A 94 3.30 -5.06 19.27
N LYS A 95 3.06 -5.90 18.26
CA LYS A 95 3.08 -7.36 18.42
C LYS A 95 4.41 -7.80 19.01
N SER A 96 4.34 -8.44 20.17
CA SER A 96 5.52 -8.98 20.84
C SER A 96 6.22 -9.98 19.91
N TYR A 97 7.53 -10.12 20.06
CA TYR A 97 8.31 -11.16 19.36
C TYR A 97 7.66 -12.55 19.48
N GLU A 98 7.09 -12.85 20.66
CA GLU A 98 6.38 -14.10 20.92
C GLU A 98 5.09 -14.24 20.09
N GLU A 99 4.33 -13.16 19.92
CA GLU A 99 3.11 -13.16 19.09
C GLU A 99 3.44 -13.28 17.61
N MET A 100 4.52 -12.64 17.18
CA MET A 100 5.05 -12.75 15.82
C MET A 100 5.49 -14.20 15.53
N LYS A 101 6.22 -14.82 16.46
CA LYS A 101 6.64 -16.22 16.41
C LYS A 101 5.46 -17.19 16.35
N ASN A 102 4.40 -16.93 17.11
CA ASN A 102 3.19 -17.76 17.09
C ASN A 102 2.40 -17.61 15.77
N SER A 103 2.38 -16.42 15.18
CA SER A 103 1.67 -16.17 13.91
C SER A 103 2.37 -16.77 12.68
N LEU A 104 3.69 -16.99 12.77
CA LEU A 104 4.49 -17.57 11.69
C LEU A 104 4.32 -19.07 11.50
N GLY A 105 3.53 -19.76 12.33
CA GLY A 105 3.04 -21.13 12.09
C GLY A 105 4.11 -22.18 11.76
N ASP A 106 4.44 -23.02 12.74
CA ASP A 106 5.31 -24.20 12.64
C ASP A 106 6.56 -24.07 11.71
N VAL A 107 7.69 -23.73 12.35
CA VAL A 107 9.04 -23.68 11.75
C VAL A 107 9.44 -25.02 11.09
N SER A 108 8.69 -26.12 11.30
CA SER A 108 8.91 -27.40 10.62
C SER A 108 8.89 -27.31 9.09
N SER A 109 8.15 -26.35 8.50
CA SER A 109 8.11 -26.16 7.04
C SER A 109 9.39 -25.52 6.46
N ILE A 110 10.23 -24.90 7.29
CA ILE A 110 11.52 -24.33 6.85
C ILE A 110 12.61 -25.40 6.78
N SER A 111 12.42 -26.55 7.45
CA SER A 111 13.34 -27.69 7.42
C SER A 111 13.45 -28.34 6.04
N GLU A 112 12.43 -28.23 5.19
CA GLU A 112 12.37 -28.94 3.89
C GLU A 112 13.16 -28.25 2.76
N ILE A 113 13.66 -27.03 2.94
CA ILE A 113 14.44 -26.33 1.88
C ILE A 113 15.95 -26.61 1.99
N LYS A 114 16.42 -27.24 3.07
CA LYS A 114 17.82 -27.68 3.21
C LYS A 114 17.89 -29.20 3.17
N VAL A 115 17.91 -29.81 1.98
CA VAL A 115 18.90 -30.82 1.52
C VAL A 115 18.47 -31.23 0.10
N ASP A 116 18.97 -30.55 -0.93
CA ASP A 116 19.08 -31.15 -2.27
C ASP A 116 20.24 -30.53 -3.09
N LEU A 117 21.35 -30.21 -2.39
CA LEU A 117 22.62 -29.83 -3.03
C LEU A 117 23.60 -31.02 -3.18
N ASN A 118 23.19 -32.24 -2.85
CA ASN A 118 24.06 -33.42 -2.91
C ASN A 118 24.07 -34.13 -4.27
N ASN A 119 23.40 -33.62 -5.31
CA ASN A 119 23.39 -34.26 -6.63
C ASN A 119 24.07 -33.45 -7.74
N ILE A 120 25.05 -32.61 -7.39
CA ILE A 120 26.06 -32.15 -8.35
C ILE A 120 27.22 -33.14 -8.25
N ASN A 121 27.09 -34.27 -8.95
CA ASN A 121 28.24 -35.13 -9.25
C ASN A 121 29.19 -34.33 -10.17
N LEU A 122 30.40 -34.06 -9.69
CA LEU A 122 31.57 -33.81 -10.52
C LEU A 122 32.25 -35.15 -10.82
#